data_AF-A0A1M6YZF1-F1
#
_entry.id   AF-A0A1M6YZF1-F1
#
_cell.length_a   1.000
_cell.length_b   1.000
_cell.length_c   1.000
_cell.angle_alpha   90.00
_cell.angle_beta   90.00
_cell.angle_gamma   90.00
#
_symmetry.space_group_name_H-M   'P 1'
#
loop_
_entity.id
_entity.type
_entity.pdbx_description
1 polymer ?
#
loop_
_entity_poly.entity_id
_entity_poly.type
_entity_poly.pdbx_seq_one_letter_code
_entity_poly.pdbx_strand_id
1 'polypeptide(L)'
;MLNFRTLLVAGLSALCFTTSPFAANDKKDPPGDFYNEVSRLNKVLSEVNRKYVEDVNPTELTDAALNGIRNILDPHTTVFSPKDYESLKVSMEGKFGGVGITISLRDNILTVISPLSGTPAFRLGIRAGDRIRKIDGKDTKGLSLDEAVNKLRGKIGTDVTVSIEREGVPDLMDFTITRAEIIVHAVPYYGMVTKDIGYIKLATFSDKTTSDVENALKSLQKQGMKKIILDMRYNPGGLLNQAIEISELFLKQGNLIVSTRGRTQRTESHARKNGIVKPEVPMVVLLNQGSASAAEIVSGALQDWDRALIIGKTSFGKGSVQTIFPLDNQGNALKLTTAFYYLPFGRCINKPENGIKGLKIMEEEYAEEGDEKADSTKKDTAKVDTFYTNNGRMMFGSGGITPDVEVELSPMPWVVQVQERMAMYFKFAVKIRPELEKAGVKMSANWEVPDSLFTQFRDFCMKDTNFTKIKSNALVGVDQLEKSIVREQNYMGDSAKTVSDTALAKRLEEMRKTLENNRNAQFDENKQYIKDGIKRELLTAFLNDSVSTAFSLKQDKQLNEAIKYLSDMNLYKKTISAPSKKASKKSNKDSKK
;
A
#
# COMPACT_ATOMS: atom_id res chain seq x y z
N MET A 1 60.07 60.61 13.81
CA MET A 1 61.06 60.10 12.82
C MET A 1 60.35 58.98 12.06
N LEU A 2 60.11 58.97 10.76
CA LEU A 2 60.56 59.78 9.63
C LEU A 2 59.36 59.95 8.66
N ASN A 3 59.27 61.14 8.07
CA ASN A 3 58.38 61.53 6.96
C ASN A 3 58.79 60.88 5.64
N PHE A 4 57.88 60.85 4.63
CA PHE A 4 58.08 61.38 3.25
C PHE A 4 56.77 61.15 2.47
N ARG A 5 55.90 62.16 2.31
CA ARG A 5 55.76 63.12 1.20
C ARG A 5 55.31 62.52 -0.15
N THR A 6 54.04 62.82 -0.47
CA THR A 6 53.49 63.33 -1.74
C THR A 6 54.24 63.10 -3.05
N LEU A 7 53.56 62.47 -4.01
CA LEU A 7 53.56 62.94 -5.40
C LEU A 7 52.31 62.49 -6.16
N LEU A 8 51.64 63.47 -6.74
CA LEU A 8 50.43 63.41 -7.56
C LEU A 8 50.92 63.64 -8.99
N VAL A 9 50.75 62.66 -9.88
CA VAL A 9 50.92 62.85 -11.33
C VAL A 9 49.76 62.14 -12.02
N ALA A 10 48.95 62.94 -12.72
CA ALA A 10 47.90 62.51 -13.60
C ALA A 10 48.48 61.85 -14.85
N GLY A 11 47.90 60.72 -15.25
CA GLY A 11 48.12 60.07 -16.54
C GLY A 11 46.83 59.40 -16.97
N LEU A 12 46.05 60.10 -17.79
CA LEU A 12 44.90 59.56 -18.52
C LEU A 12 45.41 58.52 -19.53
N SER A 13 44.96 57.28 -19.40
CA SER A 13 44.89 56.34 -20.52
C SER A 13 43.71 55.40 -20.31
N ALA A 14 42.91 55.29 -21.35
CA ALA A 14 41.54 54.84 -21.32
C ALA A 14 41.37 53.33 -21.62
N LEU A 15 40.14 52.84 -21.41
CA LEU A 15 39.51 51.62 -21.93
C LEU A 15 39.95 50.26 -21.36
N CYS A 16 39.12 49.69 -20.47
CA CYS A 16 38.18 48.59 -20.73
C CYS A 16 37.87 47.84 -19.43
N PHE A 17 36.86 48.30 -18.68
CA PHE A 17 36.21 47.46 -17.69
C PHE A 17 35.24 46.54 -18.42
N THR A 18 35.58 45.25 -18.55
CA THR A 18 34.60 44.22 -18.81
C THR A 18 33.80 44.01 -17.53
N THR A 19 32.62 44.63 -17.47
CA THR A 19 31.59 44.30 -16.49
C THR A 19 31.10 42.89 -16.80
N SER A 20 31.55 41.88 -16.06
CA SER A 20 30.80 40.63 -15.98
C SER A 20 29.47 40.93 -15.29
N PRO A 21 28.31 40.70 -15.92
CA PRO A 21 27.05 40.84 -15.23
C PRO A 21 27.00 39.77 -14.15
N PHE A 22 26.73 40.19 -12.91
CA PHE A 22 26.17 39.32 -11.89
C PHE A 22 25.01 38.56 -12.53
N ALA A 23 25.16 37.23 -12.67
CA ALA A 23 24.05 36.37 -13.03
C ALA A 23 23.00 36.51 -11.93
N ALA A 24 21.96 37.29 -12.22
CA ALA A 24 20.77 37.36 -11.41
C ALA A 24 20.21 35.93 -11.33
N ASN A 25 20.19 35.39 -10.11
CA ASN A 25 19.52 34.15 -9.82
C ASN A 25 18.02 34.42 -9.97
N ASP A 26 17.47 34.15 -11.16
CA ASP A 26 16.04 34.29 -11.49
C ASP A 26 15.21 33.29 -10.67
N LYS A 27 15.07 33.57 -9.37
CA LYS A 27 13.93 33.04 -8.60
C LYS A 27 12.70 33.76 -9.14
N LYS A 28 12.02 33.13 -10.10
CA LYS A 28 10.66 33.54 -10.47
C LYS A 28 9.80 33.43 -9.22
N ASP A 29 9.52 34.57 -8.60
CA ASP A 29 8.46 34.67 -7.60
C ASP A 29 7.16 34.15 -8.24
N PRO A 30 6.33 33.38 -7.51
CA PRO A 30 5.05 32.94 -8.02
C PRO A 30 4.21 34.17 -8.44
N PRO A 31 3.41 34.07 -9.52
CA PRO A 31 2.63 35.21 -10.00
C PRO A 31 1.61 35.64 -8.94
N GLY A 32 1.63 36.92 -8.58
CA GLY A 32 0.76 37.54 -7.58
C GLY A 32 1.42 37.71 -6.20
N ASP A 33 1.07 38.79 -5.50
CA ASP A 33 1.49 38.99 -4.11
C ASP A 33 0.68 38.04 -3.20
N PHE A 34 1.37 37.03 -2.64
CA PHE A 34 0.78 36.04 -1.73
C PHE A 34 -0.04 36.68 -0.61
N TYR A 35 0.42 37.81 -0.06
CA TYR A 35 -0.29 38.50 1.03
C TYR A 35 -1.59 39.15 0.56
N ASN A 36 -1.63 39.65 -0.68
CA ASN A 36 -2.84 40.22 -1.26
C ASN A 36 -3.91 39.14 -1.50
N GLU A 37 -3.53 37.95 -1.97
CA GLU A 37 -4.50 36.85 -2.17
C GLU A 37 -5.00 36.27 -0.84
N VAL A 38 -4.15 36.17 0.19
CA VAL A 38 -4.60 35.82 1.55
C VAL A 38 -5.57 36.86 2.09
N SER A 39 -5.29 38.15 1.89
CA SER A 39 -6.20 39.25 2.25
C SER A 39 -7.53 39.15 1.53
N ARG A 40 -7.52 38.81 0.24
CA ARG A 40 -8.74 38.57 -0.55
C ARG A 40 -9.56 37.40 -0.01
N LEU A 41 -8.93 36.27 0.32
CA LEU A 41 -9.61 35.12 0.92
C LEU A 41 -10.29 35.51 2.25
N ASN A 42 -9.57 36.21 3.12
CA ASN A 42 -10.13 36.68 4.39
C ASN A 42 -11.33 37.61 4.20
N LYS A 43 -11.28 38.52 3.21
CA LYS A 43 -12.41 39.39 2.86
C LYS A 43 -13.63 38.59 2.40
N VAL A 44 -13.44 37.58 1.56
CA VAL A 44 -14.54 36.71 1.10
C VAL A 44 -15.17 35.97 2.27
N LEU A 45 -14.36 35.31 3.11
CA LEU A 45 -14.86 34.59 4.29
C LEU A 45 -15.63 35.52 5.24
N SER A 46 -15.12 36.74 5.46
CA SER A 46 -15.77 37.74 6.31
C SER A 46 -17.10 38.23 5.74
N GLU A 47 -17.20 38.47 4.43
CA GLU A 47 -18.43 38.92 3.79
C GLU A 47 -19.48 37.80 3.77
N VAL A 48 -19.09 36.54 3.54
CA VAL A 48 -19.99 35.38 3.64
C VAL A 48 -20.53 35.25 5.06
N ASN A 49 -19.67 35.25 6.08
CA ASN A 49 -20.08 35.13 7.48
C ASN A 49 -21.05 36.25 7.93
N ARG A 50 -20.93 37.45 7.34
CA ARG A 50 -21.73 38.62 7.74
C ARG A 50 -23.01 38.83 6.94
N LYS A 51 -23.02 38.42 5.65
CA LYS A 51 -24.07 38.78 4.70
C LYS A 51 -24.79 37.59 4.07
N TYR A 52 -24.33 36.35 4.29
CA TYR A 52 -25.09 35.20 3.79
C TYR A 52 -26.48 35.18 4.43
N VAL A 53 -27.47 34.72 3.66
CA VAL A 53 -28.89 34.78 4.05
C VAL A 53 -29.22 33.87 5.23
N GLU A 54 -28.39 32.86 5.47
CA GLU A 54 -28.48 31.91 6.58
C GLU A 54 -27.22 31.98 7.45
N ASP A 55 -27.32 31.50 8.70
CA ASP A 55 -26.16 31.37 9.57
C ASP A 55 -25.19 30.33 8.99
N VAL A 56 -23.91 30.70 8.93
CA VAL A 56 -22.86 29.82 8.41
C VAL A 56 -21.96 29.37 9.56
N ASN A 57 -21.65 28.06 9.61
CA ASN A 57 -20.67 27.52 10.54
C ASN A 57 -19.23 27.90 10.10
N PRO A 58 -18.48 28.70 10.88
CA PRO A 58 -17.13 29.12 10.51
C PRO A 58 -16.14 27.96 10.32
N THR A 59 -16.37 26.84 11.02
CA THR A 59 -15.56 25.63 10.89
C THR A 59 -15.73 25.01 9.51
N GLU A 60 -16.98 24.89 9.03
CA GLU A 60 -17.28 24.33 7.70
C GLU A 60 -16.72 25.20 6.57
N LEU A 61 -16.77 26.53 6.72
CA LEU A 61 -16.14 27.45 5.76
C LEU A 61 -14.63 27.26 5.69
N THR A 62 -13.99 27.12 6.85
CA THR A 62 -12.55 26.93 6.95
C THR A 62 -12.15 25.58 6.36
N ASP A 63 -12.86 24.50 6.69
CA ASP A 63 -12.62 23.17 6.15
C ASP A 63 -12.81 23.13 4.63
N ALA A 64 -13.83 23.83 4.10
CA ALA A 64 -14.02 23.96 2.66
C ALA A 64 -12.85 24.68 1.98
N ALA A 65 -12.33 25.76 2.58
CA ALA A 65 -11.16 26.48 2.06
C ALA A 65 -9.89 25.60 2.08
N LEU A 66 -9.63 24.88 3.19
CA LEU A 66 -8.50 23.97 3.31
C LEU A 66 -8.58 22.82 2.29
N ASN A 67 -9.77 22.26 2.07
CA ASN A 67 -10.01 21.25 1.03
C ASN A 67 -9.74 21.81 -0.38
N GLY A 68 -10.14 23.06 -0.64
CA GLY A 68 -9.83 23.75 -1.90
C GLY A 68 -8.32 23.88 -2.15
N ILE A 69 -7.55 24.28 -1.13
CA ILE A 69 -6.07 24.37 -1.21
C ILE A 69 -5.46 22.99 -1.53
N ARG A 70 -5.90 21.95 -0.84
CA ARG A 70 -5.43 20.57 -1.07
C ARG A 70 -5.62 20.11 -2.51
N ASN A 71 -6.75 20.43 -3.12
CA ASN A 71 -7.08 20.01 -4.50
C ASN A 71 -6.15 20.62 -5.56
N ILE A 72 -5.52 21.76 -5.26
CA ILE A 72 -4.56 22.43 -6.16
C ILE A 72 -3.15 21.85 -6.01
N LEU A 73 -2.80 21.37 -4.81
CA LEU A 73 -1.47 20.88 -4.50
C LEU A 73 -1.28 19.42 -4.94
N ASP A 74 -1.77 18.49 -4.12
CA ASP A 74 -1.58 17.06 -4.32
C ASP A 74 -2.49 16.24 -3.39
N PRO A 75 -2.81 14.97 -3.73
CA PRO A 75 -3.70 14.13 -2.93
C PRO A 75 -3.13 13.69 -1.57
N HIS A 76 -1.82 13.87 -1.33
CA HIS A 76 -1.11 13.49 -0.11
C HIS A 76 -1.00 14.62 0.91
N THR A 77 -1.18 15.88 0.50
CA THR A 77 -1.27 17.02 1.40
C THR A 77 -2.57 16.95 2.19
N THR A 78 -2.51 17.11 3.51
CA THR A 78 -3.67 16.93 4.40
C THR A 78 -3.52 17.83 5.63
N VAL A 79 -4.62 18.47 6.03
CA VAL A 79 -4.73 19.11 7.35
C VAL A 79 -5.41 18.13 8.29
N PHE A 80 -4.83 17.96 9.47
CA PHE A 80 -5.32 17.07 10.50
C PHE A 80 -5.96 17.86 11.62
N SER A 81 -7.16 17.42 12.02
CA SER A 81 -7.74 17.76 13.32
C SER A 81 -6.89 17.15 14.45
N PRO A 82 -7.07 17.57 15.71
CA PRO A 82 -6.36 16.97 16.85
C PRO A 82 -6.56 15.45 16.95
N LYS A 83 -7.78 14.98 16.67
CA LYS A 83 -8.11 13.55 16.67
C LYS A 83 -7.38 12.78 15.56
N ASP A 84 -7.35 13.34 14.36
CA ASP A 84 -6.71 12.68 13.21
C ASP A 84 -5.19 12.71 13.34
N TYR A 85 -4.63 13.78 13.90
CA TYR A 85 -3.20 13.88 14.16
C TYR A 85 -2.75 12.87 15.22
N GLU A 86 -3.52 12.69 16.29
CA GLU A 86 -3.25 11.66 17.29
C GLU A 86 -3.34 10.24 16.70
N SER A 87 -4.33 10.01 15.84
CA SER A 87 -4.46 8.73 15.11
C SER A 87 -3.26 8.46 14.19
N LEU A 88 -2.73 9.49 13.54
CA LEU A 88 -1.50 9.40 12.75
C LEU A 88 -0.29 9.06 13.63
N LYS A 89 -0.13 9.70 14.79
CA LYS A 89 0.95 9.40 15.74
C LYS A 89 0.91 7.95 16.19
N VAL A 90 -0.25 7.44 16.61
CA VAL A 90 -0.43 6.03 16.97
C VAL A 90 0.01 5.09 15.84
N SER A 91 -0.32 5.43 14.59
CA SER A 91 0.10 4.64 13.41
C SER A 91 1.62 4.67 13.21
N MET A 92 2.26 5.83 13.41
CA MET A 92 3.72 5.99 13.30
C MET A 92 4.48 5.30 14.43
N GLU A 93 3.98 5.38 15.66
CA GLU A 93 4.59 4.72 16.82
C GLU A 93 4.38 3.19 16.80
N GLY A 94 3.32 2.73 16.14
CA GLY A 94 2.95 1.31 16.09
C GLY A 94 2.43 0.77 17.43
N LYS A 95 2.01 1.64 18.34
CA LYS A 95 1.52 1.25 19.67
C LYS A 95 0.43 2.16 20.21
N PHE A 96 -0.45 1.62 21.06
CA PHE A 96 -1.54 2.39 21.69
C PHE A 96 -2.08 1.69 22.93
N GLY A 97 -2.77 2.44 23.80
CA GLY A 97 -3.53 1.88 24.93
C GLY A 97 -4.86 1.26 24.47
N GLY A 98 -5.08 -0.03 24.74
CA GLY A 98 -6.32 -0.70 24.34
C GLY A 98 -6.40 -2.16 24.77
N VAL A 99 -7.32 -2.90 24.15
CA VAL A 99 -7.65 -4.29 24.52
C VAL A 99 -6.98 -5.36 23.65
N GLY A 100 -6.47 -4.97 22.47
CA GLY A 100 -5.76 -5.87 21.56
C GLY A 100 -6.65 -6.74 20.66
N ILE A 101 -7.66 -6.14 20.02
CA ILE A 101 -8.51 -6.82 19.03
C ILE A 101 -8.58 -6.01 17.74
N THR A 102 -8.64 -6.73 16.62
CA THR A 102 -9.04 -6.17 15.33
C THR A 102 -10.54 -6.37 15.17
N ILE A 103 -11.28 -5.29 14.89
CA ILE A 103 -12.74 -5.28 14.74
C ILE A 103 -13.16 -4.70 13.39
N SER A 104 -14.33 -5.11 12.94
CA SER A 104 -14.98 -4.56 11.74
C SER A 104 -16.50 -4.64 11.90
N LEU A 105 -17.24 -3.83 11.14
CA LEU A 105 -18.69 -3.95 11.02
C LEU A 105 -19.02 -5.01 9.98
N ARG A 106 -19.66 -6.11 10.41
CA ARG A 106 -20.18 -7.16 9.52
C ARG A 106 -21.67 -7.27 9.71
N ASP A 107 -22.42 -7.15 8.62
CA ASP A 107 -23.88 -7.13 8.63
C ASP A 107 -24.43 -6.10 9.65
N ASN A 108 -23.78 -4.92 9.71
CA ASN A 108 -24.02 -3.83 10.65
C ASN A 108 -23.85 -4.19 12.15
N ILE A 109 -23.09 -5.24 12.45
CA ILE A 109 -22.77 -5.68 13.80
C ILE A 109 -21.25 -5.60 14.02
N LEU A 110 -20.86 -5.01 15.15
CA LEU A 110 -19.46 -4.95 15.56
C LEU A 110 -18.93 -6.36 15.83
N THR A 111 -17.98 -6.81 15.01
CA THR A 111 -17.49 -8.19 15.00
C THR A 111 -15.97 -8.21 15.15
N VAL A 112 -15.47 -9.09 16.02
CA VAL A 112 -14.05 -9.36 16.19
C VAL A 112 -13.54 -10.13 14.97
N ILE A 113 -12.60 -9.55 14.25
CA ILE A 113 -11.91 -10.20 13.13
C ILE A 113 -10.84 -11.14 13.65
N SER A 114 -9.96 -10.64 14.53
CA SER A 114 -8.93 -11.46 15.17
C SER A 114 -8.48 -10.79 16.47
N PRO A 115 -8.35 -11.53 17.59
CA PRO A 115 -7.63 -11.06 18.76
C PRO A 115 -6.11 -11.09 18.51
N LEU A 116 -5.40 -10.06 18.95
CA LEU A 116 -3.94 -10.01 18.80
C LEU A 116 -3.29 -10.95 19.82
N SER A 117 -2.44 -11.87 19.35
CA SER A 117 -1.77 -12.85 20.21
C SER A 117 -1.00 -12.18 21.36
N GLY A 118 -1.13 -12.72 22.58
CA GLY A 118 -0.44 -12.18 23.75
C GLY A 118 -1.01 -10.87 24.31
N THR A 119 -2.16 -10.40 23.83
CA THR A 119 -2.85 -9.21 24.37
C THR A 119 -3.93 -9.57 25.41
N PRO A 120 -4.46 -8.60 26.19
CA PRO A 120 -5.48 -8.87 27.20
C PRO A 120 -6.72 -9.61 26.65
N ALA A 121 -7.28 -9.16 25.53
CA ALA A 121 -8.44 -9.81 24.93
C ALA A 121 -8.18 -11.26 24.51
N PHE A 122 -7.01 -11.53 23.93
CA PHE A 122 -6.61 -12.89 23.56
C PHE A 122 -6.52 -13.81 24.79
N ARG A 123 -5.91 -13.34 25.89
CA ARG A 123 -5.80 -14.12 27.14
C ARG A 123 -7.15 -14.42 27.79
N LEU A 124 -8.11 -13.52 27.65
CA LEU A 124 -9.48 -13.71 28.15
C LEU A 124 -10.32 -14.64 27.27
N GLY A 125 -9.77 -15.13 26.15
CA GLY A 125 -10.46 -16.08 25.29
C GLY A 125 -11.50 -15.45 24.37
N ILE A 126 -11.37 -14.15 24.05
CA ILE A 126 -12.09 -13.53 22.93
C ILE A 126 -11.59 -14.16 21.63
N ARG A 127 -12.50 -14.41 20.69
CA ARG A 127 -12.26 -15.20 19.46
C ARG A 127 -12.69 -14.43 18.22
N ALA A 128 -12.09 -14.79 17.08
CA ALA A 128 -12.61 -14.38 15.78
C ALA A 128 -14.08 -14.81 15.63
N GLY A 129 -14.92 -13.89 15.16
CA GLY A 129 -16.37 -14.08 15.00
C GLY A 129 -17.22 -13.64 16.18
N ASP A 130 -16.62 -13.32 17.32
CA ASP A 130 -17.35 -12.77 18.47
C ASP A 130 -18.01 -11.44 18.08
N ARG A 131 -19.30 -11.30 18.39
CA ARG A 131 -20.10 -10.09 18.12
C ARG A 131 -20.18 -9.27 19.40
N ILE A 132 -19.60 -8.08 19.40
CA ILE A 132 -19.60 -7.18 20.56
C ILE A 132 -20.95 -6.47 20.60
N ARG A 133 -21.84 -6.87 21.52
CA ARG A 133 -23.19 -6.31 21.66
C ARG A 133 -23.24 -5.10 22.58
N LYS A 134 -22.37 -5.06 23.60
CA LYS A 134 -22.28 -3.91 24.50
C LYS A 134 -20.84 -3.57 24.83
N ILE A 135 -20.59 -2.30 25.09
CA ILE A 135 -19.34 -1.79 25.68
C ILE A 135 -19.73 -0.94 26.88
N ASP A 136 -19.22 -1.31 28.06
CA ASP A 136 -19.57 -0.73 29.38
C ASP A 136 -21.08 -0.64 29.58
N GLY A 137 -21.79 -1.74 29.29
CA GLY A 137 -23.24 -1.86 29.41
C GLY A 137 -24.06 -1.12 28.34
N LYS A 138 -23.44 -0.32 27.48
CA LYS A 138 -24.11 0.42 26.40
C LYS A 138 -24.12 -0.38 25.11
N ASP A 139 -25.27 -0.43 24.43
CA ASP A 139 -25.44 -1.13 23.15
C ASP A 139 -24.50 -0.56 22.08
N THR A 140 -23.94 -1.45 21.25
CA THR A 140 -23.08 -1.08 20.13
C THR A 140 -23.84 -0.87 18.82
N LYS A 141 -25.13 -1.20 18.77
CA LYS A 141 -25.98 -1.02 17.59
C LYS A 141 -26.02 0.45 17.18
N GLY A 142 -25.70 0.71 15.92
CA GLY A 142 -25.68 2.06 15.35
C GLY A 142 -24.38 2.83 15.62
N LEU A 143 -23.45 2.30 16.43
CA LEU A 143 -22.12 2.89 16.54
C LEU A 143 -21.36 2.72 15.22
N SER A 144 -20.69 3.79 14.81
CA SER A 144 -19.63 3.71 13.81
C SER A 144 -18.45 2.90 14.34
N LEU A 145 -17.61 2.39 13.43
CA LEU A 145 -16.39 1.68 13.79
C LEU A 145 -15.46 2.56 14.65
N ASP A 146 -15.34 3.85 14.32
CA ASP A 146 -14.49 4.80 15.04
C ASP A 146 -14.98 5.04 16.48
N GLU A 147 -16.29 5.15 16.69
CA GLU A 147 -16.86 5.29 18.03
C GLU A 147 -16.59 4.04 18.87
N ALA A 148 -16.72 2.85 18.28
CA ALA A 148 -16.38 1.60 18.96
C ALA A 148 -14.90 1.54 19.32
N VAL A 149 -14.00 1.89 18.38
CA VAL A 149 -12.55 1.95 18.62
C VAL A 149 -12.23 2.92 19.76
N ASN A 150 -12.85 4.11 19.79
CA ASN A 150 -12.63 5.10 20.84
C ASN A 150 -13.09 4.62 22.22
N LYS A 151 -14.15 3.80 22.28
CA LYS A 151 -14.61 3.19 23.55
C LYS A 151 -13.70 2.06 24.01
N LEU A 152 -13.16 1.25 23.09
CA LEU A 152 -12.28 0.13 23.42
C LEU A 152 -10.85 0.59 23.77
N ARG A 153 -10.38 1.67 23.15
CA ARG A 153 -9.13 2.35 23.52
C ARG A 153 -9.30 3.16 24.80
N GLY A 154 -8.19 3.51 25.41
CA GLY A 154 -8.18 4.28 26.65
C GLY A 154 -6.87 4.17 27.39
N LYS A 155 -6.80 4.82 28.55
CA LYS A 155 -5.60 4.84 29.39
C LYS A 155 -5.23 3.43 29.85
N ILE A 156 -3.94 3.10 29.75
CA ILE A 156 -3.39 1.83 30.24
C ILE A 156 -3.74 1.65 31.73
N GLY A 157 -4.13 0.43 32.10
CA GLY A 157 -4.54 0.06 33.46
C GLY A 157 -6.00 0.35 33.80
N THR A 158 -6.77 0.96 32.89
CA THR A 158 -8.22 1.12 33.06
C THR A 158 -8.97 -0.06 32.45
N ASP A 159 -10.12 -0.41 33.02
CA ASP A 159 -10.94 -1.50 32.53
C ASP A 159 -11.98 -1.05 31.50
N VAL A 160 -12.41 -1.99 30.67
CA VAL A 160 -13.58 -1.89 29.79
C VAL A 160 -14.30 -3.22 29.79
N THR A 161 -15.61 -3.21 29.93
CA THR A 161 -16.42 -4.45 29.87
C THR A 161 -17.07 -4.58 28.51
N VAL A 162 -16.88 -5.72 27.85
CA VAL A 162 -17.54 -6.04 26.57
C VAL A 162 -18.48 -7.22 26.75
N SER A 163 -19.73 -7.06 26.32
CA SER A 163 -20.69 -8.17 26.25
C SER A 163 -20.64 -8.79 24.86
N ILE A 164 -20.29 -10.07 24.80
CA ILE A 164 -20.06 -10.83 23.57
C ILE A 164 -21.22 -11.79 23.31
N GLU A 165 -21.77 -11.74 22.11
CA GLU A 165 -22.53 -12.84 21.52
C GLU A 165 -21.57 -13.73 20.72
N ARG A 166 -21.48 -15.01 21.09
CA ARG A 166 -20.63 -15.99 20.43
C ARG A 166 -21.48 -17.05 19.75
N GLU A 167 -21.10 -17.40 18.52
CA GLU A 167 -21.77 -18.45 17.78
C GLU A 167 -21.77 -19.77 18.56
N GLY A 168 -22.94 -20.41 18.68
CA GLY A 168 -23.13 -21.65 19.43
C GLY A 168 -23.29 -21.49 20.95
N VAL A 169 -23.19 -20.27 21.48
CA VAL A 169 -23.46 -19.96 22.89
C VAL A 169 -24.76 -19.14 22.98
N PRO A 170 -25.78 -19.59 23.74
CA PRO A 170 -27.08 -18.92 23.76
C PRO A 170 -27.06 -17.57 24.49
N ASP A 171 -26.28 -17.48 25.56
CA ASP A 171 -26.23 -16.31 26.44
C ASP A 171 -25.08 -15.35 26.09
N LEU A 172 -25.26 -14.07 26.42
CA LEU A 172 -24.18 -13.09 26.35
C LEU A 172 -23.12 -13.39 27.41
N MET A 173 -21.85 -13.25 27.02
CA MET A 173 -20.71 -13.39 27.93
C MET A 173 -20.07 -12.02 28.16
N ASP A 174 -19.94 -11.63 29.42
CA ASP A 174 -19.26 -10.39 29.80
C ASP A 174 -17.77 -10.63 30.04
N PHE A 175 -16.94 -9.82 29.40
CA PHE A 175 -15.49 -9.81 29.57
C PHE A 175 -15.05 -8.43 30.04
N THR A 176 -14.58 -8.33 31.28
CA THR A 176 -13.87 -7.14 31.77
C THR A 176 -12.41 -7.24 31.37
N ILE A 177 -11.96 -6.30 30.53
CA ILE A 177 -10.63 -6.28 29.94
C ILE A 177 -9.87 -5.06 30.47
N THR A 178 -8.77 -5.30 31.17
CA THR A 178 -7.83 -4.23 31.53
C THR A 178 -7.02 -3.81 30.30
N ARG A 179 -7.10 -2.52 29.96
CA ARG A 179 -6.35 -1.96 28.83
C ARG A 179 -4.85 -2.01 29.09
N ALA A 180 -4.10 -2.46 28.09
CA ALA A 180 -2.64 -2.54 28.13
C ALA A 180 -2.03 -1.73 26.97
N GLU A 181 -0.71 -1.55 27.00
CA GLU A 181 0.02 -1.12 25.79
C GLU A 181 -0.08 -2.25 24.76
N ILE A 182 -0.67 -1.94 23.60
CA ILE A 182 -0.81 -2.84 22.47
C ILE A 182 0.25 -2.44 21.46
N ILE A 183 1.13 -3.38 21.11
CA ILE A 183 2.18 -3.21 20.11
C ILE A 183 1.73 -3.90 18.82
N VAL A 184 1.72 -3.17 17.73
CA VAL A 184 1.47 -3.70 16.38
C VAL A 184 2.81 -3.94 15.73
N HIS A 185 3.24 -5.20 15.69
CA HIS A 185 4.50 -5.57 15.06
C HIS A 185 4.48 -5.28 13.56
N ALA A 186 5.56 -4.66 13.09
CA ALA A 186 5.72 -4.36 11.67
C ALA A 186 6.03 -5.62 10.85
N VAL A 187 6.57 -6.65 11.51
CA VAL A 187 6.79 -7.98 10.96
C VAL A 187 5.74 -8.93 11.54
N PRO A 188 4.54 -9.05 10.91
CA PRO A 188 3.49 -9.94 11.39
C PRO A 188 3.85 -11.43 11.26
N TYR A 189 4.82 -11.78 10.41
CA TYR A 189 5.26 -13.16 10.22
C TYR A 189 6.71 -13.23 9.71
N TYR A 190 7.48 -14.16 10.27
CA TYR A 190 8.74 -14.62 9.70
C TYR A 190 8.93 -16.12 9.97
N GLY A 191 9.65 -16.82 9.09
CA GLY A 191 9.90 -18.25 9.23
C GLY A 191 10.75 -18.83 8.11
N MET A 192 11.23 -20.06 8.29
CA MET A 192 11.93 -20.81 7.24
C MET A 192 10.91 -21.39 6.25
N VAL A 193 11.05 -21.06 4.96
CA VAL A 193 10.19 -21.58 3.88
C VAL A 193 10.81 -22.80 3.16
N THR A 194 12.12 -22.96 3.31
CA THR A 194 12.86 -24.19 3.02
C THR A 194 13.85 -24.46 4.15
N LYS A 195 14.70 -25.48 4.03
CA LYS A 195 15.78 -25.73 5.00
C LYS A 195 16.82 -24.61 5.12
N ASP A 196 16.93 -23.74 4.12
CA ASP A 196 17.98 -22.71 4.01
C ASP A 196 17.48 -21.31 3.59
N ILE A 197 16.20 -21.16 3.22
CA ILE A 197 15.59 -19.89 2.82
C ILE A 197 14.69 -19.38 3.95
N GLY A 198 15.05 -18.22 4.50
CA GLY A 198 14.23 -17.47 5.45
C GLY A 198 13.29 -16.51 4.73
N TYR A 199 12.13 -16.27 5.33
CA TYR A 199 11.11 -15.36 4.83
C TYR A 199 10.71 -14.37 5.93
N ILE A 200 10.60 -13.09 5.57
CA ILE A 200 10.11 -12.03 6.45
C ILE A 200 8.99 -11.28 5.72
N LYS A 201 7.79 -11.24 6.30
CA LYS A 201 6.71 -10.35 5.86
C LYS A 201 6.86 -9.02 6.59
N LEU A 202 7.10 -7.94 5.84
CA LEU A 202 7.18 -6.58 6.38
C LEU A 202 5.95 -5.80 5.93
N ALA A 203 5.05 -5.48 6.87
CA ALA A 203 3.73 -4.92 6.57
C ALA A 203 3.68 -3.38 6.62
N THR A 204 4.52 -2.73 7.42
CA THR A 204 4.50 -1.26 7.61
C THR A 204 5.86 -0.73 8.12
N PHE A 205 6.05 0.59 8.05
CA PHE A 205 7.22 1.30 8.58
C PHE A 205 6.81 2.24 9.72
N SER A 206 6.92 1.75 10.95
CA SER A 206 6.65 2.42 12.22
C SER A 206 7.93 2.45 13.08
N ASP A 207 7.95 3.18 14.20
CA ASP A 207 9.15 3.43 15.01
C ASP A 207 9.94 2.18 15.44
N LYS A 208 9.30 1.01 15.53
CA LYS A 208 9.94 -0.27 15.92
C LYS A 208 10.22 -1.22 14.77
N THR A 209 9.98 -0.80 13.53
CA THR A 209 10.11 -1.68 12.37
C THR A 209 11.53 -2.23 12.21
N THR A 210 12.57 -1.40 12.30
CA THR A 210 13.96 -1.86 12.14
C THR A 210 14.32 -2.93 13.16
N SER A 211 13.92 -2.76 14.42
CA SER A 211 14.16 -3.77 15.47
C SER A 211 13.41 -5.08 15.22
N ASP A 212 12.17 -5.02 14.72
CA ASP A 212 11.41 -6.23 14.37
C ASP A 212 12.10 -7.02 13.24
N VAL A 213 12.57 -6.33 12.20
CA VAL A 213 13.30 -6.95 11.08
C VAL A 213 14.64 -7.53 11.55
N GLU A 214 15.40 -6.79 12.36
CA GLU A 214 16.68 -7.26 12.91
C GLU A 214 16.50 -8.51 13.79
N ASN A 215 15.45 -8.54 14.62
CA ASN A 215 15.14 -9.71 15.45
C ASN A 215 14.74 -10.93 14.62
N ALA A 216 13.90 -10.72 13.60
CA ALA A 216 13.54 -11.78 12.65
C ALA A 216 14.77 -12.33 11.92
N LEU A 217 15.66 -11.46 11.44
CA LEU A 217 16.93 -11.84 10.80
C LEU A 217 17.81 -12.69 11.72
N LYS A 218 18.03 -12.24 12.97
CA LYS A 218 18.82 -12.99 13.96
C LYS A 218 18.20 -14.35 14.28
N SER A 219 16.88 -14.42 14.39
CA SER A 219 16.16 -15.67 14.63
C SER A 219 16.31 -16.64 13.46
N LEU A 220 16.13 -16.17 12.23
CA LEU A 220 16.29 -16.99 11.02
C LEU A 220 17.74 -17.46 10.82
N GLN A 221 18.74 -16.60 11.11
CA GLN A 221 20.16 -16.98 11.09
C GLN A 221 20.46 -18.13 12.07
N LYS A 222 19.91 -18.07 13.29
CA LYS A 222 20.02 -19.17 14.27
C LYS A 222 19.34 -20.46 13.81
N GLN A 223 18.30 -20.35 12.98
CA GLN A 223 17.61 -21.49 12.35
C GLN A 223 18.34 -22.02 11.09
N GLY A 224 19.50 -21.46 10.73
CA GLY A 224 20.30 -21.93 9.58
C GLY A 224 20.00 -21.24 8.26
N MET A 225 19.35 -20.07 8.27
CA MET A 225 19.12 -19.26 7.07
C MET A 225 20.42 -18.93 6.32
N LYS A 226 20.45 -19.25 5.02
CA LYS A 226 21.55 -18.94 4.10
C LYS A 226 21.12 -18.03 2.94
N LYS A 227 19.82 -17.82 2.77
CA LYS A 227 19.19 -17.00 1.72
C LYS A 227 17.93 -16.38 2.31
N ILE A 228 17.50 -15.23 1.78
CA ILE A 228 16.38 -14.49 2.37
C ILE A 228 15.41 -13.94 1.33
N ILE A 229 14.12 -13.99 1.68
CA ILE A 229 13.03 -13.33 0.98
C ILE A 229 12.45 -12.26 1.91
N LEU A 230 12.49 -11.00 1.48
CA LEU A 230 11.82 -9.88 2.15
C LEU A 230 10.54 -9.53 1.37
N ASP A 231 9.39 -9.79 1.97
CA ASP A 231 8.09 -9.54 1.35
C ASP A 231 7.51 -8.20 1.82
N MET A 232 7.45 -7.24 0.90
CA MET A 232 6.85 -5.91 1.11
C MET A 232 5.60 -5.69 0.25
N ARG A 233 4.97 -6.77 -0.22
CA ARG A 233 3.69 -6.69 -0.95
C ARG A 233 2.61 -6.09 -0.07
N TYR A 234 1.80 -5.19 -0.61
CA TYR A 234 0.76 -4.46 0.12
C TYR A 234 1.26 -3.60 1.30
N ASN A 235 2.55 -3.26 1.33
CA ASN A 235 3.12 -2.36 2.34
C ASN A 235 3.06 -0.91 1.84
N PRO A 236 2.21 -0.04 2.41
CA PRO A 236 2.02 1.33 1.93
C PRO A 236 3.19 2.27 2.29
N GLY A 237 4.22 1.77 2.97
CA GLY A 237 5.35 2.52 3.45
C GLY A 237 5.17 2.97 4.90
N GLY A 238 5.57 4.20 5.20
CA GLY A 238 5.58 4.79 6.53
C GLY A 238 6.81 5.67 6.72
N LEU A 239 7.45 5.58 7.89
CA LEU A 239 8.52 6.47 8.28
C LEU A 239 9.79 6.32 7.43
N LEU A 240 10.32 7.45 6.91
CA LEU A 240 11.51 7.50 6.06
C LEU A 240 12.78 7.01 6.78
N ASN A 241 12.98 7.38 8.05
CA ASN A 241 14.12 6.92 8.83
C ASN A 241 14.12 5.39 8.98
N GLN A 242 12.96 4.75 9.11
CA GLN A 242 12.87 3.29 9.16
C GLN A 242 13.21 2.65 7.82
N ALA A 243 12.88 3.29 6.69
CA ALA A 243 13.33 2.82 5.38
C ALA A 243 14.85 2.87 5.23
N ILE A 244 15.47 3.95 5.73
CA ILE A 244 16.92 4.11 5.74
C ILE A 244 17.54 3.00 6.59
N GLU A 245 17.15 2.90 7.86
CA GLU A 245 17.73 1.94 8.81
C GLU A 245 17.56 0.48 8.39
N ILE A 246 16.40 0.11 7.81
CA ILE A 246 16.21 -1.25 7.27
C ILE A 246 17.12 -1.49 6.07
N SER A 247 17.32 -0.51 5.19
CA SER A 247 18.25 -0.65 4.07
C SER A 247 19.69 -0.87 4.56
N GLU A 248 20.08 -0.24 5.69
CA GLU A 248 21.39 -0.46 6.31
C GLU A 248 21.60 -1.91 6.77
N LEU A 249 20.54 -2.66 7.08
CA LEU A 249 20.67 -4.07 7.49
C LEU A 249 21.20 -4.98 6.38
N PHE A 250 21.14 -4.53 5.12
CA PHE A 250 21.48 -5.33 3.94
C PHE A 250 22.59 -4.74 3.08
N LEU A 251 22.84 -3.42 3.16
CA LEU A 251 23.81 -2.71 2.33
C LEU A 251 25.20 -2.61 2.99
N LYS A 252 26.22 -2.33 2.17
CA LYS A 252 27.58 -2.04 2.65
C LYS A 252 27.64 -0.62 3.19
N GLN A 253 28.54 -0.38 4.15
CA GLN A 253 28.80 0.96 4.65
C GLN A 253 29.16 1.92 3.51
N GLY A 254 28.61 3.13 3.53
CA GLY A 254 28.85 4.17 2.54
C GLY A 254 27.91 4.13 1.33
N ASN A 255 27.22 3.03 1.06
CA ASN A 255 26.25 2.96 -0.03
C ASN A 255 25.14 4.00 0.19
N LEU A 256 24.88 4.84 -0.81
CA LEU A 256 23.74 5.77 -0.82
C LEU A 256 22.44 4.95 -0.76
N ILE A 257 21.51 5.32 0.09
CA ILE A 257 20.20 4.66 0.19
C ILE A 257 19.16 5.49 -0.54
N VAL A 258 19.11 6.79 -0.24
CA VAL A 258 18.12 7.70 -0.78
C VAL A 258 18.64 9.14 -0.71
N SER A 259 18.33 9.93 -1.74
CA SER A 259 18.46 11.39 -1.71
C SER A 259 17.08 12.03 -1.69
N THR A 260 16.86 13.04 -0.85
CA THR A 260 15.64 13.87 -0.93
C THR A 260 16.00 15.26 -1.45
N ARG A 261 15.16 15.79 -2.34
CA ARG A 261 15.33 17.11 -2.95
C ARG A 261 14.02 17.88 -2.80
N GLY A 262 14.04 18.89 -1.95
CA GLY A 262 12.97 19.86 -1.77
C GLY A 262 13.32 21.21 -2.39
N ARG A 263 12.44 22.19 -2.19
CA ARG A 263 12.60 23.55 -2.76
C ARG A 263 13.89 24.26 -2.33
N THR A 264 14.35 24.01 -1.10
CA THR A 264 15.49 24.74 -0.48
C THR A 264 16.56 23.82 0.08
N GLN A 265 16.32 22.51 0.12
CA GLN A 265 17.20 21.55 0.80
C GLN A 265 17.35 20.29 -0.04
N ARG A 266 18.58 19.77 -0.04
CA ARG A 266 18.91 18.45 -0.54
C ARG A 266 19.58 17.67 0.58
N THR A 267 19.13 16.45 0.81
CA THR A 267 19.77 15.55 1.78
C THR A 267 20.07 14.21 1.13
N GLU A 268 21.11 13.55 1.62
CA GLU A 268 21.52 12.21 1.19
C GLU A 268 21.70 11.35 2.44
N SER A 269 21.16 10.14 2.40
CA SER A 269 21.25 9.18 3.49
C SER A 269 22.02 7.97 3.01
N HIS A 270 23.15 7.67 3.66
CA HIS A 270 24.02 6.54 3.34
C HIS A 270 23.96 5.50 4.45
N ALA A 271 24.26 4.25 4.12
CA ALA A 271 24.42 3.20 5.11
C ALA A 271 25.60 3.51 6.04
N ARG A 272 25.33 3.68 7.33
CA ARG A 272 26.33 4.09 8.33
C ARG A 272 27.26 2.96 8.77
N LYS A 273 26.83 1.71 8.60
CA LYS A 273 27.55 0.50 9.00
C LYS A 273 27.33 -0.60 7.96
N ASN A 274 28.17 -1.63 8.01
CA ASN A 274 27.95 -2.84 7.22
C ASN A 274 26.71 -3.58 7.72
N GLY A 275 25.87 -4.02 6.79
CA GLY A 275 24.66 -4.76 7.09
C GLY A 275 24.92 -6.08 7.81
N ILE A 276 23.95 -6.47 8.65
CA ILE A 276 23.98 -7.75 9.39
C ILE A 276 23.80 -8.95 8.46
N VAL A 277 23.16 -8.74 7.31
CA VAL A 277 23.06 -9.75 6.25
C VAL A 277 24.21 -9.55 5.29
N LYS A 278 25.21 -10.44 5.35
CA LYS A 278 26.41 -10.36 4.51
C LYS A 278 26.07 -10.24 3.02
N PRO A 279 26.86 -9.49 2.23
CA PRO A 279 26.59 -9.28 0.79
C PRO A 279 26.47 -10.57 -0.03
N GLU A 280 27.11 -11.66 0.40
CA GLU A 280 27.11 -12.94 -0.31
C GLU A 280 25.83 -13.75 -0.08
N VAL A 281 25.01 -13.38 0.92
CA VAL A 281 23.72 -14.03 1.21
C VAL A 281 22.71 -13.61 0.13
N PRO A 282 22.28 -14.55 -0.74
CA PRO A 282 21.32 -14.26 -1.80
C PRO A 282 20.00 -13.75 -1.24
N MET A 283 19.46 -12.72 -1.89
CA MET A 283 18.25 -12.03 -1.45
C MET A 283 17.27 -11.80 -2.60
N VAL A 284 15.99 -11.99 -2.30
CA VAL A 284 14.86 -11.58 -3.14
C VAL A 284 13.97 -10.63 -2.35
N VAL A 285 13.42 -9.62 -3.01
CA VAL A 285 12.35 -8.76 -2.48
C VAL A 285 11.07 -9.00 -3.28
N LEU A 286 9.95 -9.20 -2.59
CA LEU A 286 8.63 -9.31 -3.22
C LEU A 286 7.88 -7.98 -3.16
N LEU A 287 7.38 -7.51 -4.31
CA LEU A 287 6.59 -6.28 -4.45
C LEU A 287 5.29 -6.50 -5.24
N ASN A 288 4.34 -5.60 -5.03
CA ASN A 288 3.16 -5.46 -5.89
C ASN A 288 2.69 -4.00 -5.92
N GLN A 289 1.55 -3.74 -6.59
CA GLN A 289 0.98 -2.40 -6.76
C GLN A 289 0.63 -1.70 -5.43
N GLY A 290 0.49 -2.45 -4.32
CA GLY A 290 0.25 -1.90 -2.99
C GLY A 290 1.52 -1.56 -2.21
N SER A 291 2.71 -1.86 -2.75
CA SER A 291 4.00 -1.46 -2.19
C SER A 291 4.27 0.01 -2.51
N ALA A 292 4.48 0.87 -1.52
CA ALA A 292 4.64 2.31 -1.74
C ALA A 292 5.68 2.98 -0.81
N SER A 293 6.18 4.15 -1.21
CA SER A 293 6.96 5.07 -0.38
C SER A 293 8.18 4.40 0.29
N ALA A 294 8.22 4.29 1.61
CA ALA A 294 9.32 3.62 2.34
C ALA A 294 9.64 2.21 1.80
N ALA A 295 8.63 1.43 1.37
CA ALA A 295 8.85 0.12 0.76
C ALA A 295 9.58 0.22 -0.59
N GLU A 296 9.30 1.28 -1.36
CA GLU A 296 9.94 1.58 -2.65
C GLU A 296 11.35 2.12 -2.48
N ILE A 297 11.62 2.86 -1.39
CA ILE A 297 12.98 3.29 -1.03
C ILE A 297 13.85 2.07 -0.72
N VAL A 298 13.38 1.17 0.15
CA VAL A 298 14.14 -0.06 0.51
C VAL A 298 14.36 -0.91 -0.73
N SER A 299 13.30 -1.24 -1.48
CA SER A 299 13.44 -2.12 -2.65
C SER A 299 14.25 -1.47 -3.77
N GLY A 300 14.06 -0.19 -4.02
CA GLY A 300 14.82 0.58 -4.99
C GLY A 300 16.29 0.67 -4.64
N ALA A 301 16.65 0.96 -3.39
CA ALA A 301 18.05 0.99 -2.97
C ALA A 301 18.71 -0.39 -3.10
N LEU A 302 18.01 -1.46 -2.71
CA LEU A 302 18.51 -2.83 -2.86
C LEU A 302 18.62 -3.26 -4.34
N GLN A 303 17.71 -2.82 -5.20
CA GLN A 303 17.74 -3.11 -6.63
C GLN A 303 18.89 -2.36 -7.32
N ASP A 304 19.00 -1.05 -7.05
CA ASP A 304 20.01 -0.16 -7.62
C ASP A 304 21.42 -0.67 -7.27
N TRP A 305 21.67 -1.09 -6.02
CA TRP A 305 22.97 -1.67 -5.62
C TRP A 305 23.18 -3.13 -6.05
N ASP A 306 22.26 -3.72 -6.82
CA ASP A 306 22.25 -5.15 -7.18
C ASP A 306 22.38 -6.08 -5.96
N ARG A 307 21.85 -5.62 -4.82
CA ARG A 307 21.85 -6.36 -3.55
C ARG A 307 20.76 -7.41 -3.51
N ALA A 308 19.64 -7.17 -4.19
CA ALA A 308 18.51 -8.08 -4.24
C ALA A 308 17.89 -8.15 -5.64
N LEU A 309 17.32 -9.30 -5.95
CA LEU A 309 16.44 -9.48 -7.11
C LEU A 309 15.01 -9.10 -6.71
N ILE A 310 14.34 -8.26 -7.50
CA ILE A 310 12.95 -7.85 -7.26
C ILE A 310 12.02 -8.75 -8.06
N ILE A 311 11.06 -9.39 -7.39
CA ILE A 311 10.08 -10.29 -8.04
C ILE A 311 8.66 -9.84 -7.70
N GLY A 312 7.75 -9.88 -8.68
CA GLY A 312 6.32 -9.66 -8.45
C GLY A 312 5.70 -8.75 -9.49
N LYS A 313 5.11 -7.63 -9.05
CA LYS A 313 4.50 -6.61 -9.91
C LYS A 313 5.05 -5.22 -9.57
N THR A 314 4.98 -4.31 -10.53
CA THR A 314 5.42 -2.92 -10.34
C THR A 314 4.72 -2.28 -9.15
N SER A 315 5.50 -1.53 -8.36
CA SER A 315 5.01 -0.86 -7.16
C SER A 315 4.13 0.37 -7.46
N PHE A 316 3.62 1.00 -6.40
CA PHE A 316 2.65 2.08 -6.49
C PHE A 316 3.18 3.30 -7.26
N GLY A 317 4.43 3.71 -7.00
CA GLY A 317 5.09 4.84 -7.63
C GLY A 317 5.01 6.14 -6.84
N LYS A 318 5.02 6.10 -5.49
CA LYS A 318 4.94 7.32 -4.66
C LYS A 318 6.36 7.80 -4.34
N GLY A 319 6.85 8.76 -5.13
CA GLY A 319 8.20 9.33 -5.01
C GLY A 319 8.31 10.60 -4.17
N SER A 320 7.27 10.98 -3.42
CA SER A 320 7.21 12.22 -2.65
C SER A 320 7.41 12.00 -1.15
N VAL A 321 7.96 13.02 -0.48
CA VAL A 321 8.19 13.07 0.97
C VAL A 321 7.26 14.12 1.56
N GLN A 322 6.57 13.75 2.63
CA GLN A 322 5.73 14.67 3.39
C GLN A 322 6.39 15.03 4.72
N THR A 323 6.32 16.32 5.08
CA THR A 323 6.70 16.84 6.40
C THR A 323 5.44 17.23 7.16
N ILE A 324 5.43 16.96 8.47
CA ILE A 324 4.33 17.33 9.36
C ILE A 324 4.70 18.64 10.07
N PHE A 325 3.85 19.64 9.96
CA PHE A 325 3.96 20.94 10.61
C PHE A 325 2.82 21.09 11.63
N PRO A 326 3.11 21.07 12.94
CA PRO A 326 2.13 21.50 13.93
C PRO A 326 1.69 22.94 13.63
N LEU A 327 0.38 23.18 13.55
CA LEU A 327 -0.17 24.49 13.24
C LEU A 327 -0.45 25.30 14.52
N ASP A 328 -0.73 24.60 15.61
CA ASP A 328 -1.00 25.20 16.91
C ASP A 328 -0.68 24.24 18.07
N ASN A 329 -0.93 24.72 19.29
CA ASN A 329 -0.79 23.94 20.52
C ASN A 329 -2.05 23.11 20.86
N GLN A 330 -3.07 23.13 20.01
CA GLN A 330 -4.33 22.40 20.19
C GLN A 330 -4.32 21.03 19.49
N GLY A 331 -3.27 20.76 18.70
CA GLY A 331 -3.06 19.49 18.03
C GLY A 331 -3.44 19.50 16.54
N ASN A 332 -3.71 20.67 15.95
CA ASN A 332 -3.85 20.76 14.50
C ASN A 332 -2.49 20.64 13.81
N ALA A 333 -2.45 19.93 12.68
CA ALA A 333 -1.20 19.72 11.95
C ALA A 333 -1.41 19.70 10.44
N LEU A 334 -0.46 20.24 9.69
CA LEU A 334 -0.39 20.15 8.24
C LEU A 334 0.64 19.12 7.83
N LYS A 335 0.23 18.07 7.12
CA LYS A 335 1.14 17.18 6.40
C LYS A 335 1.24 17.69 4.96
N LEU A 336 2.43 18.19 4.61
CA LEU A 336 2.69 18.86 3.35
C LEU A 336 3.76 18.12 2.56
N THR A 337 3.57 17.95 1.26
CA THR A 337 4.64 17.46 0.37
C THR A 337 5.74 18.52 0.25
N THR A 338 6.96 18.19 0.69
CA THR A 338 8.08 19.15 0.75
C THR A 338 9.26 18.76 -0.14
N ALA A 339 9.33 17.50 -0.57
CA ALA A 339 10.43 17.00 -1.39
C ALA A 339 10.03 15.81 -2.24
N PHE A 340 10.83 15.52 -3.27
CA PHE A 340 10.88 14.22 -3.93
C PHE A 340 12.06 13.42 -3.39
N TYR A 341 11.97 12.10 -3.45
CA TYR A 341 13.13 11.24 -3.22
C TYR A 341 13.62 10.58 -4.51
N TYR A 342 14.91 10.31 -4.53
CA TYR A 342 15.66 9.74 -5.63
C TYR A 342 16.45 8.54 -5.09
N LEU A 343 16.41 7.46 -5.85
CA LEU A 343 17.15 6.23 -5.57
C LEU A 343 18.66 6.44 -5.83
N PRO A 344 19.53 5.50 -5.41
CA PRO A 344 20.98 5.70 -5.39
C PRO A 344 21.59 6.21 -6.70
N PHE A 345 21.09 5.80 -7.86
CA PHE A 345 21.60 6.25 -9.16
C PHE A 345 20.76 7.36 -9.81
N GLY A 346 20.06 8.16 -9.00
CA GLY A 346 19.37 9.37 -9.43
C GLY A 346 17.97 9.14 -10.01
N ARG A 347 17.48 7.90 -10.00
CA ARG A 347 16.13 7.56 -10.47
C ARG A 347 15.06 8.11 -9.52
N CYS A 348 14.18 8.97 -10.02
CA CYS A 348 12.91 9.30 -9.37
C CYS A 348 11.83 8.33 -9.84
N ILE A 349 11.05 7.78 -8.91
CA ILE A 349 10.04 6.76 -9.21
C ILE A 349 8.60 7.30 -9.17
N ASN A 350 8.43 8.61 -8.96
CA ASN A 350 7.11 9.24 -8.82
C ASN A 350 6.27 9.13 -10.09
N LYS A 351 5.05 8.59 -9.99
CA LYS A 351 4.08 8.63 -11.10
C LYS A 351 3.44 10.02 -11.21
N PRO A 352 3.30 10.59 -12.43
CA PRO A 352 2.57 11.83 -12.64
C PRO A 352 1.12 11.79 -12.15
N GLU A 353 0.49 10.60 -12.20
CA GLU A 353 -0.87 10.35 -11.72
C GLU A 353 -1.05 10.62 -10.21
N ASN A 354 0.04 10.70 -9.44
CA ASN A 354 -0.01 11.08 -8.02
C ASN A 354 -0.22 12.59 -7.80
N GLY A 355 -0.62 13.33 -8.83
CA GLY A 355 -1.01 14.75 -8.75
C GLY A 355 0.16 15.72 -8.65
N ILE A 356 1.37 15.24 -8.34
CA ILE A 356 2.56 16.09 -8.25
C ILE A 356 3.36 15.92 -9.54
N LYS A 357 3.28 16.91 -10.43
CA LYS A 357 4.27 17.04 -11.49
C LYS A 357 5.61 17.28 -10.80
N GLY A 358 6.62 16.47 -11.13
CA GLY A 358 7.97 16.59 -10.57
C GLY A 358 8.40 18.05 -10.50
N LEU A 359 9.29 18.40 -9.56
CA LEU A 359 10.04 19.64 -9.71
C LEU A 359 10.54 19.65 -11.16
N LYS A 360 10.19 20.69 -11.95
CA LYS A 360 11.01 21.06 -13.09
C LYS A 360 12.35 21.38 -12.45
N ILE A 361 13.20 20.35 -12.30
CA ILE A 361 14.58 20.53 -11.93
C ILE A 361 15.04 21.53 -12.99
N MET A 362 15.48 22.70 -12.53
CA MET A 362 16.12 23.67 -13.42
C MET A 362 17.09 22.86 -14.27
N GLU A 363 16.87 22.89 -15.58
CA GLU A 363 17.68 22.20 -16.57
C GLU A 363 19.12 22.71 -16.43
N GLU A 364 19.88 22.14 -15.52
CA GLU A 364 21.33 22.28 -15.49
C GLU A 364 21.89 21.18 -16.40
N GLU A 365 22.25 21.65 -17.60
CA GLU A 365 23.27 21.12 -18.50
C GLU A 365 23.11 19.67 -18.99
N TYR A 366 22.19 19.46 -19.93
CA TYR A 366 22.47 18.69 -21.16
C TYR A 366 21.58 19.24 -22.28
N ALA A 367 22.00 20.37 -22.87
CA ALA A 367 21.45 20.83 -24.12
C ALA A 367 21.99 19.92 -25.25
N GLU A 368 21.13 19.07 -25.81
CA GLU A 368 21.27 18.66 -27.20
C GLU A 368 20.05 19.20 -27.97
N GLU A 369 20.37 20.06 -28.93
CA GLU A 369 19.47 20.70 -29.88
C GLU A 369 18.68 19.66 -30.69
N GLY A 370 17.41 19.96 -30.96
CA GLY A 370 16.60 19.17 -31.87
C GLY A 370 15.12 19.52 -31.80
N ASP A 371 14.75 20.67 -32.35
CA ASP A 371 13.37 21.01 -32.68
C ASP A 371 12.85 20.08 -33.78
N GLU A 372 11.88 19.20 -33.48
CA GLU A 372 10.94 18.71 -34.49
C GLU A 372 9.51 18.58 -33.91
N LYS A 373 8.57 19.14 -34.67
CA LYS A 373 7.14 19.25 -34.35
C LYS A 373 6.48 17.88 -34.22
N ALA A 374 5.65 17.74 -33.20
CA ALA A 374 4.89 16.53 -32.89
C ALA A 374 3.79 16.22 -33.94
N ASP A 375 3.84 15.01 -34.48
CA ASP A 375 2.76 14.35 -35.24
C ASP A 375 1.97 13.43 -34.29
N SER A 376 0.65 13.60 -34.23
CA SER A 376 -0.26 13.13 -33.19
C SER A 376 -0.80 11.70 -33.39
N THR A 377 -0.02 10.78 -33.98
CA THR A 377 -0.48 9.40 -34.25
C THR A 377 0.50 8.28 -33.90
N LYS A 378 1.55 8.54 -33.10
CA LYS A 378 2.38 7.47 -32.51
C LYS A 378 2.09 7.34 -31.02
N LYS A 379 1.95 6.09 -30.57
CA LYS A 379 1.80 5.67 -29.16
C LYS A 379 2.62 6.58 -28.25
N ASP A 380 1.98 7.04 -27.18
CA ASP A 380 2.53 7.87 -26.11
C ASP A 380 3.70 7.16 -25.41
N THR A 381 4.87 7.16 -26.05
CA THR A 381 6.14 6.85 -25.42
C THR A 381 6.75 8.17 -25.02
N ALA A 382 6.24 8.75 -23.92
CA ALA A 382 7.02 9.71 -23.15
C ALA A 382 8.45 9.15 -23.01
N LYS A 383 9.48 9.95 -23.30
CA LYS A 383 10.89 9.58 -23.06
C LYS A 383 10.98 9.10 -21.61
N VAL A 384 11.07 7.79 -21.40
CA VAL A 384 11.23 7.23 -20.05
C VAL A 384 12.70 7.36 -19.71
N ASP A 385 13.02 8.21 -18.73
CA ASP A 385 14.39 8.38 -18.24
C ASP A 385 14.96 7.00 -17.88
N THR A 386 16.07 6.66 -18.55
CA THR A 386 16.74 5.37 -18.42
C THR A 386 17.91 5.50 -17.45
N PHE A 387 17.96 4.59 -16.48
CA PHE A 387 18.99 4.52 -15.45
C PHE A 387 19.64 3.13 -15.47
N TYR A 388 20.73 2.97 -14.73
CA TYR A 388 21.43 1.71 -14.62
C TYR A 388 21.74 1.41 -13.16
N THR A 389 21.58 0.15 -12.75
CA THR A 389 22.06 -0.35 -11.46
C THR A 389 23.59 -0.34 -11.41
N ASN A 390 24.17 -0.60 -10.24
CA ASN A 390 25.61 -0.67 -10.02
C ASN A 390 26.35 -1.60 -11.00
N ASN A 391 25.73 -2.72 -11.37
CA ASN A 391 26.26 -3.72 -12.29
C ASN A 391 25.79 -3.52 -13.73
N GLY A 392 24.99 -2.49 -14.01
CA GLY A 392 24.58 -2.10 -15.36
C GLY A 392 23.24 -2.66 -15.85
N ARG A 393 22.34 -3.11 -14.96
CA ARG A 393 20.98 -3.49 -15.38
C ARG A 393 20.17 -2.24 -15.68
N MET A 394 19.49 -2.22 -16.83
CA MET A 394 18.68 -1.10 -17.27
C MET A 394 17.42 -0.96 -16.40
N MET A 395 17.15 0.26 -15.95
CA MET A 395 16.03 0.63 -15.10
C MET A 395 15.31 1.86 -15.66
N PHE A 396 14.07 2.04 -15.26
CA PHE A 396 13.21 3.14 -15.71
C PHE A 396 12.79 4.00 -14.53
N GLY A 397 12.84 5.33 -14.70
CA GLY A 397 12.19 6.28 -13.80
C GLY A 397 10.67 6.33 -13.98
N SER A 398 10.02 7.16 -13.16
CA SER A 398 8.64 7.62 -13.36
C SER A 398 7.59 6.51 -13.54
N GLY A 399 7.56 5.50 -12.65
CA GLY A 399 6.62 4.39 -12.75
C GLY A 399 6.52 3.47 -11.54
N GLY A 400 7.17 3.80 -10.42
CA GLY A 400 7.46 2.85 -9.34
C GLY A 400 8.70 1.99 -9.60
N ILE A 401 8.90 1.00 -8.74
CA ILE A 401 9.91 -0.03 -8.82
C ILE A 401 9.39 -1.14 -9.72
N THR A 402 9.92 -1.21 -10.94
CA THR A 402 9.67 -2.32 -11.86
C THR A 402 10.40 -3.57 -11.37
N PRO A 403 9.72 -4.74 -11.28
CA PRO A 403 10.37 -5.97 -10.86
C PRO A 403 11.34 -6.47 -11.94
N ASP A 404 12.40 -7.14 -11.51
CA ASP A 404 13.34 -7.83 -12.40
C ASP A 404 12.71 -9.09 -12.99
N VAL A 405 11.80 -9.71 -12.24
CA VAL A 405 11.00 -10.85 -12.67
C VAL A 405 9.53 -10.54 -12.40
N GLU A 406 8.78 -10.32 -13.47
CA GLU A 406 7.34 -10.14 -13.37
C GLU A 406 6.65 -11.51 -13.22
N VAL A 407 5.72 -11.59 -12.26
CA VAL A 407 4.92 -12.80 -12.03
C VAL A 407 3.47 -12.49 -12.32
N GLU A 408 2.94 -13.06 -13.39
CA GLU A 408 1.51 -12.97 -13.70
C GLU A 408 0.68 -13.80 -12.72
N LEU A 409 -0.32 -13.15 -12.14
CA LEU A 409 -1.33 -13.81 -11.31
C LEU A 409 -2.56 -14.04 -12.18
N SER A 410 -3.00 -15.29 -12.24
CA SER A 410 -4.28 -15.63 -12.87
C SER A 410 -5.40 -14.85 -12.17
N PRO A 411 -6.33 -14.23 -12.92
CA PRO A 411 -7.45 -13.53 -12.31
C PRO A 411 -8.25 -14.51 -11.48
N MET A 412 -8.67 -14.07 -10.30
CA MET A 412 -9.52 -14.88 -9.44
C MET A 412 -10.89 -15.06 -10.12
N PRO A 413 -11.46 -16.28 -10.16
CA PRO A 413 -12.81 -16.48 -10.67
C PRO A 413 -13.82 -15.61 -9.93
N TRP A 414 -14.83 -15.08 -10.64
CA TRP A 414 -15.73 -14.08 -10.06
C TRP A 414 -16.49 -14.60 -8.83
N VAL A 415 -16.90 -15.87 -8.83
CA VAL A 415 -17.59 -16.48 -7.66
C VAL A 415 -16.69 -16.46 -6.45
N VAL A 416 -15.41 -16.80 -6.63
CA VAL A 416 -14.39 -16.77 -5.58
C VAL A 416 -14.14 -15.33 -5.10
N GLN A 417 -14.06 -14.36 -6.02
CA GLN A 417 -13.93 -12.94 -5.66
C GLN A 417 -15.10 -12.48 -4.77
N VAL A 418 -16.32 -12.90 -5.09
CA VAL A 418 -17.51 -12.58 -4.28
C VAL A 418 -17.43 -13.26 -2.92
N GLN A 419 -17.02 -14.53 -2.86
CA GLN A 419 -16.82 -15.25 -1.59
C GLN A 419 -15.82 -14.54 -0.68
N GLU A 420 -14.67 -14.08 -1.21
CA GLU A 420 -13.66 -13.34 -0.45
C GLU A 420 -14.17 -11.96 -0.03
N ARG A 421 -14.75 -11.17 -0.96
CA ARG A 421 -15.26 -9.82 -0.68
C ARG A 421 -16.36 -9.79 0.36
N MET A 422 -17.24 -10.80 0.35
CA MET A 422 -18.29 -10.97 1.35
C MET A 422 -17.82 -11.71 2.61
N ALA A 423 -16.54 -12.12 2.61
CA ALA A 423 -15.89 -12.88 3.66
C ALA A 423 -16.68 -14.15 4.07
N MET A 424 -17.20 -14.86 3.06
CA MET A 424 -17.98 -16.09 3.22
C MET A 424 -17.18 -17.16 3.95
N TYR A 425 -15.87 -17.28 3.67
CA TYR A 425 -14.99 -18.21 4.37
C TYR A 425 -14.94 -17.95 5.87
N PHE A 426 -14.78 -16.69 6.28
CA PHE A 426 -14.78 -16.31 7.69
C PHE A 426 -16.14 -16.59 8.33
N LYS A 427 -17.24 -16.16 7.68
CA LYS A 427 -18.59 -16.37 8.23
C LYS A 427 -18.87 -17.87 8.42
N PHE A 428 -18.46 -18.68 7.45
CA PHE A 428 -18.59 -20.13 7.53
C PHE A 428 -17.70 -20.73 8.62
N ALA A 429 -16.43 -20.32 8.73
CA ALA A 429 -15.52 -20.80 9.77
C ALA A 429 -16.04 -20.51 11.18
N VAL A 430 -16.61 -19.32 11.40
CA VAL A 430 -17.29 -18.96 12.66
C VAL A 430 -18.51 -19.84 12.88
N LYS A 431 -19.33 -20.03 11.83
CA LYS A 431 -20.57 -20.82 11.91
C LYS A 431 -20.33 -22.29 12.25
N ILE A 432 -19.33 -22.90 11.62
CA ILE A 432 -19.10 -24.34 11.70
C ILE A 432 -18.22 -24.75 12.87
N ARG A 433 -17.49 -23.80 13.46
CA ARG A 433 -16.55 -24.04 14.55
C ARG A 433 -17.16 -24.82 15.73
N PRO A 434 -18.35 -24.45 16.29
CA PRO A 434 -18.92 -25.19 17.42
C PRO A 434 -19.20 -26.66 17.10
N GLU A 435 -19.62 -26.96 15.86
CA GLU A 435 -19.86 -28.33 15.40
C GLU A 435 -18.55 -29.13 15.29
N LEU A 436 -17.50 -28.52 14.75
CA LEU A 436 -16.18 -29.15 14.66
C LEU A 436 -15.55 -29.38 16.05
N GLU A 437 -15.71 -28.42 16.98
CA GLU A 437 -15.27 -28.56 18.38
C GLU A 437 -16.01 -29.72 19.07
N LYS A 438 -17.35 -29.79 18.92
CA LYS A 438 -18.16 -30.88 19.46
C LYS A 438 -17.80 -32.25 18.87
N ALA A 439 -17.42 -32.29 17.59
CA ALA A 439 -16.95 -33.49 16.92
C ALA A 439 -15.50 -33.89 17.30
N GLY A 440 -14.80 -33.10 18.12
CA GLY A 440 -13.45 -33.38 18.58
C GLY A 440 -12.38 -33.25 17.48
N VAL A 441 -12.64 -32.45 16.44
CA VAL A 441 -11.70 -32.26 15.33
C VAL A 441 -10.43 -31.56 15.81
N LYS A 442 -9.29 -32.25 15.71
CA LYS A 442 -7.97 -31.69 16.03
C LYS A 442 -7.39 -30.98 14.83
N MET A 443 -7.57 -29.66 14.78
CA MET A 443 -7.04 -28.82 13.69
C MET A 443 -5.50 -28.80 13.71
N SER A 444 -4.89 -28.93 12.54
CA SER A 444 -3.44 -28.83 12.37
C SER A 444 -3.10 -28.32 10.96
N ALA A 445 -1.84 -27.90 10.74
CA ALA A 445 -1.39 -27.45 9.42
C ALA A 445 -1.56 -28.52 8.32
N ASN A 446 -1.51 -29.80 8.69
CA ASN A 446 -1.66 -30.95 7.79
C ASN A 446 -3.12 -31.45 7.68
N TRP A 447 -4.04 -30.91 8.48
CA TRP A 447 -5.46 -31.25 8.38
C TRP A 447 -6.02 -30.80 7.04
N GLU A 448 -6.81 -31.64 6.39
CA GLU A 448 -7.42 -31.33 5.10
C GLU A 448 -8.92 -31.13 5.25
N VAL A 449 -9.46 -30.19 4.48
CA VAL A 449 -10.90 -29.95 4.42
C VAL A 449 -11.55 -31.18 3.77
N PRO A 450 -12.47 -31.88 4.43
CA PRO A 450 -13.18 -32.99 3.79
C PRO A 450 -14.19 -32.46 2.77
N ASP A 451 -14.54 -33.28 1.79
CA ASP A 451 -15.49 -32.90 0.74
C ASP A 451 -16.88 -32.57 1.29
N SER A 452 -17.28 -33.21 2.40
CA SER A 452 -18.50 -32.88 3.11
C SER A 452 -18.53 -31.43 3.62
N LEU A 453 -17.38 -30.90 4.06
CA LEU A 453 -17.28 -29.52 4.55
C LEU A 453 -17.30 -28.52 3.39
N PHE A 454 -16.73 -28.90 2.24
CA PHE A 454 -16.87 -28.13 1.00
C PHE A 454 -18.35 -28.04 0.57
N THR A 455 -19.09 -29.15 0.59
CA THR A 455 -20.52 -29.15 0.28
C THR A 455 -21.30 -28.25 1.24
N GLN A 456 -21.02 -28.34 2.54
CA GLN A 456 -21.65 -27.47 3.54
C GLN A 456 -21.33 -25.99 3.30
N PHE A 457 -20.10 -25.65 2.89
CA PHE A 457 -19.74 -24.28 2.53
C PHE A 457 -20.50 -23.77 1.31
N ARG A 458 -20.64 -24.63 0.28
CA ARG A 458 -21.44 -24.30 -0.91
C ARG A 458 -22.88 -24.02 -0.53
N ASP A 459 -23.50 -24.90 0.26
CA ASP A 459 -24.88 -24.73 0.72
C ASP A 459 -25.05 -23.49 1.61
N PHE A 460 -24.06 -23.21 2.46
CA PHE A 460 -24.00 -21.99 3.25
C PHE A 460 -24.00 -20.74 2.36
N CYS A 461 -23.17 -20.71 1.32
CA CYS A 461 -23.15 -19.60 0.37
C CYS A 461 -24.49 -19.44 -0.36
N MET A 462 -25.08 -20.55 -0.81
CA MET A 462 -26.33 -20.52 -1.58
C MET A 462 -27.56 -20.15 -0.76
N LYS A 463 -27.51 -20.29 0.58
CA LYS A 463 -28.55 -19.82 1.51
C LYS A 463 -28.45 -18.32 1.81
N ASP A 464 -27.29 -17.70 1.60
CA ASP A 464 -27.10 -16.26 1.83
C ASP A 464 -27.70 -15.45 0.67
N THR A 465 -28.76 -14.70 0.96
CA THR A 465 -29.46 -13.89 -0.05
C THR A 465 -28.62 -12.73 -0.58
N ASN A 466 -27.69 -12.19 0.21
CA ASN A 466 -26.80 -11.13 -0.25
C ASN A 466 -25.76 -11.70 -1.22
N PHE A 467 -25.29 -12.93 -0.97
CA PHE A 467 -24.37 -13.63 -1.85
C PHE A 467 -25.04 -13.97 -3.19
N THR A 468 -26.22 -14.58 -3.16
CA THR A 468 -26.92 -15.02 -4.37
C THR A 468 -27.39 -13.87 -5.26
N LYS A 469 -27.66 -12.69 -4.69
CA LYS A 469 -28.01 -11.46 -5.44
C LYS A 469 -26.86 -10.86 -6.26
N ILE A 470 -25.60 -11.17 -5.95
CA ILE A 470 -24.46 -10.54 -6.65
C ILE A 470 -24.28 -11.15 -8.02
N LYS A 471 -24.63 -10.40 -9.05
CA LYS A 471 -24.54 -10.82 -10.45
C LYS A 471 -23.09 -10.78 -10.96
N SER A 472 -22.75 -11.70 -11.86
CA SER A 472 -21.51 -11.61 -12.63
C SER A 472 -21.58 -10.42 -13.60
N ASN A 473 -20.45 -9.90 -14.06
CA ASN A 473 -20.43 -8.81 -15.04
C ASN A 473 -21.18 -9.17 -16.33
N ALA A 474 -21.11 -10.43 -16.75
CA ALA A 474 -21.86 -10.93 -17.89
C ALA A 474 -23.39 -10.85 -17.64
N LEU A 475 -23.84 -11.24 -16.45
CA LEU A 475 -25.25 -11.20 -16.09
C LEU A 475 -25.75 -9.74 -15.93
N VAL A 476 -24.91 -8.85 -15.39
CA VAL A 476 -25.18 -7.40 -15.41
C VAL A 476 -25.29 -6.87 -16.83
N GLY A 477 -24.45 -7.35 -17.76
CA GLY A 477 -24.51 -7.00 -19.17
C GLY A 477 -25.83 -7.43 -19.82
N VAL A 478 -26.34 -8.62 -19.51
CA VAL A 478 -27.66 -9.09 -19.98
C VAL A 478 -28.79 -8.20 -19.46
N ASP A 479 -28.77 -7.83 -18.17
CA ASP A 479 -29.76 -6.91 -17.60
C ASP A 479 -29.71 -5.52 -18.25
N GLN A 480 -28.50 -5.02 -18.56
CA GLN A 480 -28.32 -3.74 -19.23
C GLN A 480 -28.84 -3.79 -20.66
N LEU A 481 -28.58 -4.87 -21.39
CA LEU A 481 -29.10 -5.10 -22.73
C LEU A 481 -30.63 -5.09 -22.73
N GLU A 482 -31.27 -5.82 -21.81
CA GLU A 482 -32.73 -5.82 -21.66
C GLU A 482 -33.26 -4.41 -21.41
N LYS A 483 -32.65 -3.65 -20.50
CA LYS A 483 -33.05 -2.26 -20.21
C LYS A 483 -32.94 -1.35 -21.43
N SER A 484 -31.91 -1.53 -22.26
CA SER A 484 -31.75 -0.77 -23.50
C SER A 484 -32.85 -1.12 -24.50
N ILE A 485 -33.17 -2.41 -24.68
CA ILE A 485 -34.26 -2.86 -25.57
C ILE A 485 -35.60 -2.29 -25.13
N VAL A 486 -35.94 -2.37 -23.83
CA VAL A 486 -37.18 -1.79 -23.29
C VAL A 486 -37.24 -0.27 -23.51
N ARG A 487 -36.10 0.41 -23.38
CA ARG A 487 -36.03 1.86 -23.64
C ARG A 487 -36.31 2.19 -25.10
N GLU A 488 -35.73 1.43 -26.04
CA GLU A 488 -35.96 1.60 -27.47
C GLU A 488 -37.42 1.33 -27.85
N GLN A 489 -38.03 0.27 -27.30
CA GLN A 489 -39.46 -0.03 -27.47
C GLN A 489 -40.34 1.13 -27.00
N ASN A 490 -39.99 1.73 -25.85
CA ASN A 490 -40.72 2.87 -25.33
C ASN A 490 -40.61 4.12 -26.23
N TYR A 491 -39.49 4.32 -26.93
CA TYR A 491 -39.38 5.39 -27.94
C TYR A 491 -40.26 5.14 -29.16
N MET A 492 -40.65 3.90 -29.42
CA MET A 492 -41.56 3.53 -30.50
C MET A 492 -43.04 3.58 -30.08
N GLY A 493 -43.35 4.09 -28.88
CA GLY A 493 -44.71 4.22 -28.36
C GLY A 493 -45.23 2.99 -27.62
N ASP A 494 -44.38 1.97 -27.39
CA ASP A 494 -44.70 0.90 -26.44
C ASP A 494 -44.66 1.47 -25.00
N SER A 495 -45.49 0.95 -24.10
CA SER A 495 -45.46 1.29 -22.67
C SER A 495 -45.09 0.08 -21.80
N ALA A 496 -44.72 -1.04 -22.42
CA ALA A 496 -44.32 -2.25 -21.74
C ALA A 496 -43.06 -2.02 -20.90
N LYS A 497 -43.06 -2.60 -19.69
CA LYS A 497 -41.88 -2.61 -18.79
C LYS A 497 -40.94 -3.78 -19.06
N THR A 498 -41.24 -4.59 -20.07
CA THR A 498 -40.55 -5.82 -20.44
C THR A 498 -40.40 -5.87 -21.95
N VAL A 499 -39.46 -6.67 -22.43
CA VAL A 499 -39.25 -6.86 -23.87
C VAL A 499 -40.52 -7.44 -24.51
N SER A 500 -41.17 -6.66 -25.38
CA SER A 500 -42.41 -7.09 -26.07
C SER A 500 -42.19 -8.18 -27.12
N ASP A 501 -40.98 -8.30 -27.68
CA ASP A 501 -40.61 -9.43 -28.54
C ASP A 501 -40.41 -10.71 -27.70
N THR A 502 -41.31 -11.67 -27.88
CA THR A 502 -41.34 -12.92 -27.10
C THR A 502 -40.13 -13.83 -27.39
N ALA A 503 -39.60 -13.82 -28.61
CA ALA A 503 -38.43 -14.61 -28.97
C ALA A 503 -37.16 -14.02 -28.33
N LEU A 504 -37.04 -12.69 -28.32
CA LEU A 504 -35.93 -11.99 -27.69
C LEU A 504 -35.98 -12.11 -26.16
N ALA A 505 -37.17 -11.95 -25.56
CA ALA A 505 -37.38 -12.18 -24.13
C ALA A 505 -36.95 -13.59 -23.70
N LYS A 506 -37.31 -14.61 -24.50
CA LYS A 506 -36.90 -15.99 -24.26
C LYS A 506 -35.38 -16.18 -24.33
N ARG A 507 -34.71 -15.57 -25.33
CA ARG A 507 -33.24 -15.63 -25.46
C ARG A 507 -32.52 -14.95 -24.29
N LEU A 508 -33.02 -13.81 -23.83
CA LEU A 508 -32.48 -13.13 -22.65
C LEU A 508 -32.60 -14.03 -21.42
N GLU A 509 -33.74 -14.68 -21.22
CA GLU A 509 -33.95 -15.59 -20.10
C GLU A 509 -33.07 -16.85 -20.17
N GLU A 510 -32.89 -17.43 -21.36
CA GLU A 510 -31.96 -18.53 -21.58
C GLU A 510 -30.50 -18.14 -21.26
N MET A 511 -30.08 -16.93 -21.64
CA MET A 511 -28.77 -16.39 -21.28
C MET A 511 -28.63 -16.22 -19.76
N ARG A 512 -29.64 -15.66 -19.07
CA ARG A 512 -29.62 -15.55 -17.60
C ARG A 512 -29.45 -16.90 -16.95
N LYS A 513 -30.31 -17.86 -17.29
CA LYS A 513 -30.26 -19.23 -16.74
C LYS A 513 -28.91 -19.89 -16.96
N THR A 514 -28.31 -19.71 -18.14
CA THR A 514 -26.98 -20.25 -18.46
C THR A 514 -25.88 -19.61 -17.59
N LEU A 515 -25.90 -18.28 -17.43
CA LEU A 515 -24.94 -17.56 -16.60
C LEU A 515 -25.12 -17.86 -15.10
N GLU A 516 -26.35 -18.10 -14.65
CA GLU A 516 -26.64 -18.53 -13.27
C GLU A 516 -26.19 -19.96 -13.01
N ASN A 517 -26.45 -20.89 -13.95
CA ASN A 517 -25.96 -22.27 -13.85
C ASN A 517 -24.42 -22.33 -13.79
N ASN A 518 -23.75 -21.43 -14.52
CA ASN A 518 -22.29 -21.28 -14.45
C ASN A 518 -21.83 -21.01 -13.02
N ARG A 519 -22.55 -20.22 -12.20
CA ARG A 519 -22.17 -19.99 -10.78
C ARG A 519 -22.02 -21.30 -10.00
N ASN A 520 -22.92 -22.26 -10.19
CA ASN A 520 -22.84 -23.54 -9.50
C ASN A 520 -21.63 -24.35 -9.98
N ALA A 521 -21.41 -24.41 -11.30
CA ALA A 521 -20.24 -25.07 -11.88
C ALA A 521 -18.92 -24.45 -11.36
N GLN A 522 -18.88 -23.12 -11.16
CA GLN A 522 -17.71 -22.43 -10.61
C GLN A 522 -17.34 -22.87 -9.19
N PHE A 523 -18.27 -23.39 -8.37
CA PHE A 523 -17.87 -23.99 -7.08
C PHE A 523 -17.05 -25.26 -7.30
N ASP A 524 -17.49 -26.12 -8.23
CA ASP A 524 -16.84 -27.40 -8.47
C ASP A 524 -15.51 -27.22 -9.23
N GLU A 525 -15.48 -26.33 -10.23
CA GLU A 525 -14.26 -25.96 -10.97
C GLU A 525 -13.17 -25.36 -10.06
N ASN A 526 -13.57 -24.67 -8.98
CA ASN A 526 -12.67 -24.01 -8.05
C ASN A 526 -12.61 -24.70 -6.68
N LYS A 527 -12.99 -25.98 -6.63
CA LYS A 527 -13.09 -26.75 -5.37
C LYS A 527 -11.83 -26.67 -4.52
N GLN A 528 -10.64 -26.83 -5.12
CA GLN A 528 -9.40 -26.78 -4.36
C GLN A 528 -9.14 -25.40 -3.74
N TYR A 529 -9.28 -24.32 -4.53
CA TYR A 529 -9.16 -22.95 -4.01
C TYR A 529 -10.13 -22.72 -2.85
N ILE A 530 -11.38 -23.15 -3.00
CA ILE A 530 -12.40 -22.99 -1.96
C ILE A 530 -12.03 -23.77 -0.69
N LYS A 531 -11.56 -25.01 -0.83
CA LYS A 531 -11.06 -25.80 0.30
C LYS A 531 -9.88 -25.13 0.98
N ASP A 532 -8.98 -24.52 0.23
CA ASP A 532 -7.85 -23.75 0.76
C ASP A 532 -8.32 -22.50 1.53
N GLY A 533 -9.31 -21.77 1.01
CA GLY A 533 -9.95 -20.64 1.70
C GLY A 533 -10.63 -21.05 3.01
N ILE A 534 -11.39 -22.16 3.00
CA ILE A 534 -11.99 -22.72 4.23
C ILE A 534 -10.90 -23.09 5.23
N LYS A 535 -9.86 -23.79 4.79
CA LYS A 535 -8.75 -24.22 5.64
C LYS A 535 -8.03 -23.02 6.28
N ARG A 536 -7.73 -21.99 5.49
CA ARG A 536 -7.08 -20.76 5.97
C ARG A 536 -7.85 -20.12 7.13
N GLU A 537 -9.15 -19.91 6.97
CA GLU A 537 -9.98 -19.30 8.02
C GLU A 537 -10.12 -20.21 9.25
N LEU A 538 -10.23 -21.53 9.06
CA LEU A 538 -10.28 -22.48 10.17
C LEU A 538 -8.95 -22.56 10.93
N LEU A 539 -7.80 -22.50 10.24
CA LEU A 539 -6.48 -22.46 10.88
C LEU A 539 -6.33 -21.20 11.73
N THR A 540 -6.77 -20.04 11.23
CA THR A 540 -6.82 -18.81 12.02
C THR A 540 -7.75 -18.96 13.23
N ALA A 541 -8.96 -19.49 13.03
CA ALA A 541 -9.95 -19.61 14.09
C ALA A 541 -9.56 -20.58 15.21
N PHE A 542 -8.95 -21.73 14.88
CA PHE A 542 -8.61 -22.79 15.84
C PHE A 542 -7.20 -22.66 16.42
N LEU A 543 -6.25 -22.11 15.66
CA LEU A 543 -4.84 -22.03 16.05
C LEU A 543 -4.43 -20.57 16.18
N ASN A 544 -3.97 -19.96 15.09
CA ASN A 544 -3.55 -18.56 15.02
C ASN A 544 -3.20 -18.15 13.57
N ASP A 545 -3.02 -16.85 13.38
CA ASP A 545 -2.69 -16.24 12.09
C ASP A 545 -1.35 -16.71 11.52
N SER A 546 -0.36 -17.05 12.36
CA SER A 546 0.95 -17.50 11.89
C SER A 546 0.88 -18.87 11.19
N VAL A 547 0.09 -19.80 11.73
CA VAL A 547 -0.11 -21.12 11.09
C VAL A 547 -0.89 -20.98 9.78
N SER A 548 -1.93 -20.14 9.76
CA SER A 548 -2.71 -19.84 8.56
C SER A 548 -1.85 -19.17 7.46
N THR A 549 -0.98 -18.24 7.86
CA THR A 549 -0.01 -17.58 6.98
C THR A 549 0.97 -18.59 6.39
N ALA A 550 1.58 -19.44 7.24
CA ALA A 550 2.50 -20.48 6.78
C ALA A 550 1.85 -21.44 5.77
N PHE A 551 0.58 -21.78 5.95
CA PHE A 551 -0.20 -22.56 4.99
C PHE A 551 -0.41 -21.82 3.67
N SER A 552 -0.87 -20.57 3.73
CA SER A 552 -1.15 -19.75 2.54
C SER A 552 0.10 -19.49 1.70
N LEU A 553 1.26 -19.32 2.36
CA LEU A 553 2.54 -19.11 1.67
C LEU A 553 2.94 -20.29 0.78
N LYS A 554 2.59 -21.53 1.12
CA LYS A 554 2.91 -22.71 0.27
C LYS A 554 2.27 -22.63 -1.12
N GLN A 555 1.16 -21.92 -1.24
CA GLN A 555 0.38 -21.78 -2.47
C GLN A 555 0.69 -20.46 -3.21
N ASP A 556 1.55 -19.62 -2.62
CA ASP A 556 1.84 -18.30 -3.16
C ASP A 556 2.76 -18.40 -4.39
N LYS A 557 2.22 -18.02 -5.55
CA LYS A 557 2.94 -18.06 -6.83
C LYS A 557 4.20 -17.20 -6.85
N GLN A 558 4.16 -16.01 -6.23
CA GLN A 558 5.32 -15.11 -6.22
C GLN A 558 6.40 -15.60 -5.25
N LEU A 559 5.99 -16.15 -4.11
CA LEU A 559 6.93 -16.81 -3.20
C LEU A 559 7.59 -18.02 -3.86
N ASN A 560 6.80 -18.86 -4.54
CA ASN A 560 7.31 -20.04 -5.22
C ASN A 560 8.29 -19.66 -6.35
N GLU A 561 8.03 -18.58 -7.09
CA GLU A 561 8.99 -18.05 -8.06
C GLU A 561 10.27 -17.56 -7.37
N ALA A 562 10.18 -16.85 -6.24
CA ALA A 562 11.35 -16.44 -5.46
C ALA A 562 12.17 -17.64 -4.94
N ILE A 563 11.50 -18.69 -4.45
CA ILE A 563 12.15 -19.93 -4.02
C ILE A 563 12.88 -20.59 -5.19
N LYS A 564 12.29 -20.62 -6.39
CA LYS A 564 12.93 -21.15 -7.60
C LYS A 564 14.24 -20.41 -7.90
N TYR A 565 14.24 -19.08 -7.91
CA TYR A 565 15.47 -18.31 -8.12
C TYR A 565 16.50 -18.56 -7.02
N LEU A 566 16.09 -18.58 -5.75
CA LEU A 566 17.01 -18.84 -4.63
C LEU A 566 17.49 -20.30 -4.57
N SER A 567 16.80 -21.24 -5.23
CA SER A 567 17.20 -22.64 -5.29
C SER A 567 18.17 -22.92 -6.46
N ASP A 568 18.08 -22.16 -7.55
CA ASP A 568 19.00 -22.20 -8.69
C ASP A 568 19.90 -20.96 -8.72
N MET A 569 21.10 -21.07 -8.15
CA MET A 569 22.04 -19.95 -8.07
C MET A 569 22.61 -19.54 -9.43
N ASN A 570 22.58 -20.40 -10.45
CA ASN A 570 22.99 -20.01 -11.81
C ASN A 570 21.93 -19.11 -12.42
N LEU A 571 20.66 -19.48 -12.27
CA LEU A 571 19.52 -18.65 -12.67
C LEU A 571 19.52 -17.31 -11.92
N TYR A 572 19.66 -17.32 -10.59
CA TYR A 572 19.75 -16.10 -9.78
C TYR A 572 20.87 -15.17 -10.25
N LYS A 573 22.10 -15.68 -10.37
CA LYS A 573 23.27 -14.89 -10.78
C LYS A 573 23.11 -14.34 -12.19
N LYS A 574 22.55 -15.13 -13.11
CA LYS A 574 22.29 -14.69 -14.49
C LYS A 574 21.29 -13.52 -14.52
N THR A 575 20.23 -13.58 -13.72
CA THR A 575 19.17 -12.56 -13.73
C THR A 575 19.57 -11.27 -13.01
N ILE A 576 20.35 -11.34 -11.93
CA ILE A 576 20.83 -10.15 -11.20
C ILE A 576 22.06 -9.49 -11.86
N SER A 577 22.63 -10.11 -12.90
CA SER A 577 23.74 -9.55 -13.68
C SER A 577 23.23 -8.67 -14.84
N ALA A 578 24.03 -7.71 -15.29
CA ALA A 578 23.71 -6.99 -16.52
C ALA A 578 23.65 -7.92 -17.74
N PRO A 579 22.79 -7.62 -18.73
CA PRO A 579 22.79 -8.33 -20.00
C PRO A 579 24.20 -8.25 -20.63
N SER A 580 24.73 -9.38 -21.11
CA SER A 580 26.00 -9.36 -21.84
C SER A 580 25.88 -8.39 -23.02
N LYS A 581 26.78 -7.40 -23.13
CA LYS A 581 26.90 -6.57 -24.33
C LYS A 581 27.09 -7.53 -25.52
N LYS A 582 26.04 -7.76 -26.32
CA LYS A 582 26.24 -8.37 -27.63
C LYS A 582 27.20 -7.44 -28.35
N ALA A 583 28.39 -7.94 -28.66
CA ALA A 583 29.37 -7.22 -29.46
C ALA A 583 28.65 -6.66 -30.68
N SER A 584 28.60 -5.33 -30.78
CA SER A 584 28.18 -4.69 -32.02
C SER A 584 29.08 -5.28 -33.10
N LYS A 585 28.49 -6.02 -34.04
CA LYS A 585 29.17 -6.37 -35.28
C LYS A 585 29.51 -5.03 -35.92
N LYS A 586 30.75 -4.57 -35.71
CA LYS A 586 31.40 -3.62 -36.61
C LYS A 586 31.21 -4.20 -38.00
N SER A 587 30.38 -3.55 -38.80
CA SER A 587 30.36 -3.75 -40.24
C SER A 587 31.79 -3.50 -40.71
N ASN A 588 32.51 -4.55 -41.09
CA ASN A 588 33.71 -4.43 -41.88
C ASN A 588 33.31 -3.78 -43.21
N LYS A 589 33.40 -2.45 -43.25
CA LYS A 589 33.89 -1.78 -44.44
C LYS A 589 35.40 -2.04 -44.49
N ASP A 590 35.86 -2.33 -45.70
CA ASP A 590 37.25 -2.44 -46.13
C ASP A 590 37.95 -3.80 -46.00
N SER A 591 37.81 -4.61 -47.05
CA SER A 591 38.99 -5.12 -47.75
C SER A 591 38.70 -5.33 -49.23
N LYS A 592 39.30 -4.45 -50.05
CA LYS A 592 39.46 -4.51 -51.50
C LYS A 592 40.11 -5.84 -51.95
N LYS A 593 39.64 -6.42 -53.05
CA LYS A 593 40.38 -6.52 -54.31
C LYS A 593 39.46 -6.85 -55.46
#